data_AF-A0A150WEF6-F1
#
_entry.id   AF-A0A150WEF6-F1
#
_cell.length_a   1.000
_cell.length_b   1.000
_cell.length_c   1.000
_cell.angle_alpha   90.00
_cell.angle_beta   90.00
_cell.angle_gamma   90.00
#
_symmetry.space_group_name_H-M   'P 1'
#
loop_
_entity.id
_entity.type
_entity.pdbx_description
1 polymer ?
#
loop_
_entity_poly.entity_id
_entity_poly.type
_entity_poly.pdbx_seq_one_letter_code
_entity_poly.pdbx_strand_id
1 'polypeptide(L)'
;MKRFVRFPWRFFWKFFFYQLVIFNLLFIAVISTIDVRYRVRPWVYNEALLNFFVFSIMMAAFTSYRFTRPIQRLTLKALRISSKRIYGSLVDPQDDDLLEDELGDVSELDVALNHIHRKMKKRKSQYLQAQEESQAFMSAVAEGLISVSMDEKILYFNSQFAAQFLTSDQLQVPVLRLSEAIRSSDVLEGFSRAINDGKGNRFTVRLATLVDNAPRYFAVSVNPIRNAKTKEIYGVVGIFHDITDLKKVEQVRIDFVGNASHELRTPLTSIKGYVETLKEDVKTGHMDQAGKFLDIVSRNIDRLMDLVNDLLSLSTLESHPELRMEMIHPLQISEHIVSEMAVLAAEKNIAIRVIGEVPPFMADAGKVEQVLRNLVSNAIKFIPAGKTVQIRWESDGPKAVLLKVIDNGQGIPEEHLDRLFERFYRIDKGRTRDAGGTGLGLAIVKHIMQSHGGSVAVKSKLEQGSEFICTFPIK
;
A
#
# COMPACT_ATOMS: atom_id res chain seq x y z
N MET A 1 -40.20 -31.74 -12.74
CA MET A 1 -40.82 -32.72 -11.81
C MET A 1 -42.26 -32.28 -11.48
N LYS A 2 -43.23 -32.62 -12.34
CA LYS A 2 -44.67 -32.32 -12.17
C LYS A 2 -45.29 -33.27 -11.13
N ARG A 3 -44.95 -33.13 -9.84
CA ARG A 3 -45.72 -33.83 -8.79
C ARG A 3 -46.99 -33.03 -8.53
N PHE A 4 -48.10 -33.57 -9.03
CA PHE A 4 -49.48 -33.18 -8.72
C PHE A 4 -49.61 -32.74 -7.26
N VAL A 5 -49.71 -31.44 -7.03
CA VAL A 5 -50.16 -30.92 -5.74
C VAL A 5 -51.65 -31.21 -5.68
N ARG A 6 -52.01 -32.28 -4.95
CA ARG A 6 -53.39 -32.68 -4.74
C ARG A 6 -54.17 -31.48 -4.19
N PHE A 7 -55.33 -31.22 -4.80
CA PHE A 7 -56.31 -30.26 -4.28
C PHE A 7 -56.49 -30.47 -2.77
N PRO A 8 -56.54 -29.41 -1.94
CA PRO A 8 -56.52 -29.55 -0.49
C PRO A 8 -57.89 -30.00 0.01
N TRP A 9 -58.19 -31.27 -0.26
CA TRP A 9 -59.46 -31.93 0.04
C TRP A 9 -59.87 -31.77 1.49
N ARG A 10 -58.92 -31.75 2.43
CA ARG A 10 -59.23 -31.51 3.86
C ARG A 10 -59.85 -30.13 4.10
N PHE A 11 -59.37 -29.09 3.43
CA PHE A 11 -59.91 -27.74 3.55
C PHE A 11 -61.26 -27.64 2.84
N PHE A 12 -61.35 -28.20 1.63
CA PHE A 12 -62.60 -28.28 0.88
C PHE A 12 -63.71 -28.96 1.67
N TRP A 13 -63.44 -30.16 2.22
CA TRP A 13 -64.43 -30.91 2.99
C TRP A 13 -64.82 -30.19 4.28
N LYS A 14 -63.87 -29.61 5.01
CA LYS A 14 -64.19 -28.80 6.21
C LYS A 14 -65.12 -27.64 5.89
N PHE A 15 -64.82 -26.87 4.86
CA PHE A 15 -65.62 -25.71 4.48
C PHE A 15 -66.98 -26.13 3.90
N PHE A 16 -67.01 -27.20 3.10
CA PHE A 16 -68.23 -27.80 2.57
C PHE A 16 -69.18 -28.23 3.69
N PHE A 17 -68.72 -29.02 4.66
CA PHE A 17 -69.55 -29.48 5.77
C PHE A 17 -70.03 -28.33 6.65
N TYR A 18 -69.17 -27.35 6.92
CA TYR A 18 -69.55 -26.18 7.70
C TYR A 18 -70.66 -25.37 7.03
N GLN A 19 -70.53 -25.11 5.73
CA GLN A 19 -71.56 -24.42 4.94
C GLN A 19 -72.85 -25.23 4.83
N LEU A 20 -72.74 -26.54 4.63
CA LEU A 20 -73.90 -27.43 4.54
C LEU A 20 -74.72 -27.40 5.84
N VAL A 21 -74.05 -27.47 7.01
CA VAL A 21 -74.72 -27.38 8.31
C VAL A 21 -75.38 -26.01 8.49
N ILE A 22 -74.67 -24.93 8.17
CA ILE A 22 -75.22 -23.57 8.30
C ILE A 22 -76.46 -23.37 7.42
N PHE A 23 -76.38 -23.74 6.14
CA PHE A 23 -77.51 -23.56 5.22
C PHE A 23 -78.74 -24.35 5.68
N ASN A 24 -78.56 -25.58 6.14
CA ASN A 24 -79.67 -26.40 6.62
C ASN A 24 -80.26 -25.91 7.94
N LEU A 25 -79.44 -25.47 8.91
CA LEU A 25 -79.95 -24.89 10.15
C LEU A 25 -80.74 -23.60 9.89
N LEU A 26 -80.23 -22.75 9.00
CA LEU A 26 -80.88 -21.49 8.64
C LEU A 26 -82.21 -21.74 7.93
N PHE A 27 -82.27 -22.74 7.04
CA PHE A 27 -83.50 -23.14 6.38
C PHE A 27 -84.54 -23.75 7.32
N ILE A 28 -84.12 -24.62 8.24
CA ILE A 28 -85.02 -25.18 9.27
C ILE A 28 -85.61 -24.06 10.13
N ALA A 29 -84.80 -23.06 10.52
CA ALA A 29 -85.29 -21.91 11.26
C ALA A 29 -86.31 -21.07 10.48
N VAL A 30 -86.07 -20.84 9.17
CA VAL A 30 -87.00 -20.12 8.28
C VAL A 30 -88.30 -20.91 8.08
N ILE A 31 -88.21 -22.21 7.81
CA ILE A 31 -89.42 -23.03 7.65
C ILE A 31 -90.20 -23.14 8.96
N SER A 32 -89.53 -23.30 10.10
CA SER A 32 -90.18 -23.38 11.41
C SER A 32 -90.95 -22.09 11.75
N THR A 33 -90.38 -20.92 11.42
CA THR A 33 -91.09 -19.64 11.59
C THR A 33 -92.28 -19.47 10.65
N ILE A 34 -92.20 -20.00 9.42
CA ILE A 34 -93.33 -20.01 8.47
C ILE A 34 -94.44 -20.96 8.95
N ASP A 35 -94.09 -22.14 9.46
CA ASP A 35 -95.06 -23.14 9.90
C ASP A 35 -95.88 -22.67 11.11
N VAL A 36 -95.22 -22.07 12.10
CA VAL A 36 -95.90 -21.44 13.25
C VAL A 36 -96.94 -20.40 12.81
N ARG A 37 -96.69 -19.71 11.69
CA ARG A 37 -97.53 -18.62 11.18
C ARG A 37 -98.67 -19.06 10.27
N TYR A 38 -98.49 -20.14 9.50
CA TYR A 38 -99.42 -20.52 8.42
C TYR A 38 -99.98 -21.96 8.53
N ARG A 39 -99.58 -22.77 9.53
CA ARG A 39 -100.01 -24.18 9.73
C ARG A 39 -99.97 -24.99 8.44
N VAL A 40 -98.77 -25.22 7.93
CA VAL A 40 -98.55 -25.88 6.65
C VAL A 40 -98.85 -27.38 6.78
N ARG A 41 -99.35 -28.03 5.71
CA ARG A 41 -99.60 -29.47 5.72
C ARG A 41 -98.27 -30.25 5.79
N PRO A 42 -98.17 -31.35 6.59
CA PRO A 42 -96.93 -32.09 6.79
C PRO A 42 -96.24 -32.61 5.52
N TRP A 43 -96.99 -32.93 4.46
CA TRP A 43 -96.40 -33.42 3.21
C TRP A 43 -95.62 -32.33 2.43
N VAL A 44 -96.11 -31.08 2.45
CA VAL A 44 -95.44 -29.95 1.77
C VAL A 44 -94.11 -29.62 2.46
N TYR A 45 -94.04 -29.79 3.78
CA TYR A 45 -92.84 -29.60 4.59
C TYR A 45 -91.73 -30.58 4.20
N ASN A 46 -92.06 -31.86 4.02
CA ASN A 46 -91.09 -32.89 3.68
C ASN A 46 -90.51 -32.70 2.26
N GLU A 47 -91.35 -32.34 1.30
CA GLU A 47 -90.91 -32.00 -0.07
C GLU A 47 -89.99 -30.77 -0.10
N ALA A 48 -90.32 -29.72 0.66
CA ALA A 48 -89.50 -28.51 0.74
C ALA A 48 -88.13 -28.78 1.40
N LEU A 49 -88.10 -29.59 2.47
CA LEU A 49 -86.86 -30.01 3.11
C LEU A 49 -85.95 -30.80 2.18
N LEU A 50 -86.50 -31.77 1.44
CA LEU A 50 -85.72 -32.61 0.54
C LEU A 50 -85.10 -31.78 -0.59
N ASN A 51 -85.91 -30.92 -1.23
CA ASN A 51 -85.44 -30.07 -2.33
C ASN A 51 -84.37 -29.07 -1.88
N PHE A 52 -84.56 -28.45 -0.70
CA PHE A 52 -83.55 -27.54 -0.17
C PHE A 52 -82.27 -28.27 0.25
N PHE A 53 -82.37 -29.47 0.80
CA PHE A 53 -81.19 -30.25 1.18
C PHE A 53 -80.31 -30.52 -0.05
N VAL A 54 -80.90 -30.94 -1.19
CA VAL A 54 -80.18 -31.14 -2.45
C VAL A 54 -79.55 -29.83 -2.96
N PHE A 55 -80.31 -28.73 -2.92
CA PHE A 55 -79.79 -27.41 -3.30
C PHE A 55 -78.61 -26.97 -2.42
N SER A 56 -78.71 -27.21 -1.11
CA SER A 56 -77.67 -26.86 -0.13
C SER A 56 -76.37 -27.63 -0.37
N ILE A 57 -76.45 -28.89 -0.79
CA ILE A 57 -75.29 -29.71 -1.19
C ILE A 57 -74.62 -29.10 -2.41
N MET A 58 -75.38 -28.79 -3.46
CA MET A 58 -74.84 -28.20 -4.68
C MET A 58 -74.20 -26.84 -4.41
N MET A 59 -74.88 -25.98 -3.64
CA MET A 59 -74.40 -24.66 -3.29
C MET A 59 -73.13 -24.73 -2.44
N ALA A 60 -73.11 -25.57 -1.40
CA ALA A 60 -71.93 -25.77 -0.55
C ALA A 60 -70.73 -26.33 -1.34
N ALA A 61 -70.96 -27.24 -2.29
CA ALA A 61 -69.90 -27.76 -3.16
C ALA A 61 -69.32 -26.65 -4.06
N PHE A 62 -70.19 -25.84 -4.66
CA PHE A 62 -69.81 -24.74 -5.53
C PHE A 62 -69.00 -23.66 -4.79
N THR A 63 -69.49 -23.19 -3.64
CA THR A 63 -68.81 -22.17 -2.83
C THR A 63 -67.51 -22.70 -2.24
N SER A 64 -67.49 -23.93 -1.72
CA SER A 64 -66.27 -24.54 -1.19
C SER A 64 -65.19 -24.68 -2.27
N TYR A 65 -65.57 -25.03 -3.49
CA TYR A 65 -64.64 -25.08 -4.62
C TYR A 65 -64.09 -23.69 -4.98
N ARG A 66 -64.95 -22.67 -5.05
CA ARG A 66 -64.58 -21.28 -5.37
C ARG A 66 -63.62 -20.67 -4.34
N PHE A 67 -63.77 -20.98 -3.06
CA PHE A 67 -62.88 -20.49 -1.99
C PHE A 67 -61.58 -21.29 -1.84
N THR A 68 -61.62 -22.61 -2.05
CA THR A 68 -60.46 -23.47 -1.80
C THR A 68 -59.36 -23.31 -2.87
N ARG A 69 -59.74 -23.10 -4.14
CA ARG A 69 -58.78 -22.89 -5.25
C ARG A 69 -57.82 -21.71 -5.05
N PRO A 70 -58.25 -20.48 -4.75
CA PRO A 70 -57.35 -19.33 -4.61
C PRO A 70 -56.38 -19.47 -3.42
N ILE A 71 -56.83 -20.02 -2.29
CA ILE A 71 -55.96 -20.27 -1.12
C ILE A 71 -54.85 -21.26 -1.46
N GLN A 72 -55.16 -22.29 -2.25
CA GLN A 72 -54.14 -23.23 -2.72
C GLN A 72 -53.10 -22.54 -3.61
N ARG A 73 -53.51 -21.64 -4.51
CA ARG A 73 -52.58 -20.90 -5.38
C ARG A 73 -51.69 -19.94 -4.58
N LEU A 74 -52.24 -19.26 -3.57
CA LEU A 74 -51.49 -18.37 -2.67
C LEU A 74 -50.47 -19.13 -1.81
N THR A 75 -50.89 -20.24 -1.19
CA THR A 75 -49.99 -21.08 -0.40
C THR A 75 -48.86 -21.64 -1.28
N LEU A 76 -49.14 -21.99 -2.54
CA LEU A 76 -48.12 -22.40 -3.49
C LEU A 76 -47.16 -21.28 -3.89
N LYS A 77 -47.64 -20.06 -4.14
CA LYS A 77 -46.78 -18.90 -4.46
C LYS A 77 -45.89 -18.53 -3.26
N ALA A 78 -46.45 -18.52 -2.06
CA ALA A 78 -45.70 -18.29 -0.82
C ALA A 78 -44.67 -19.41 -0.54
N LEU A 79 -45.04 -20.67 -0.75
CA LEU A 79 -44.14 -21.83 -0.63
C LEU A 79 -43.03 -21.80 -1.69
N ARG A 80 -43.30 -21.34 -2.92
CA ARG A 80 -42.25 -21.18 -3.95
C ARG A 80 -41.28 -20.05 -3.60
N ILE A 81 -41.78 -18.92 -3.10
CA ILE A 81 -40.93 -17.80 -2.63
C ILE A 81 -40.07 -18.25 -1.44
N SER A 82 -40.60 -19.06 -0.52
CA SER A 82 -39.83 -19.61 0.59
C SER A 82 -38.93 -20.78 0.17
N SER A 83 -39.32 -21.62 -0.79
CA SER A 83 -38.52 -22.76 -1.23
C SER A 83 -37.37 -22.32 -2.13
N LYS A 84 -37.48 -21.22 -2.88
CA LYS A 84 -36.33 -20.59 -3.57
C LYS A 84 -35.23 -20.15 -2.57
N ARG A 85 -35.57 -20.02 -1.28
CA ARG A 85 -34.65 -19.77 -0.15
C ARG A 85 -33.99 -21.05 0.38
N ILE A 86 -34.58 -22.22 0.14
CA ILE A 86 -34.16 -23.54 0.68
C ILE A 86 -33.45 -24.38 -0.40
N TYR A 87 -33.86 -24.26 -1.66
CA TYR A 87 -33.21 -24.90 -2.81
C TYR A 87 -32.79 -23.80 -3.79
N GLY A 88 -31.54 -23.34 -3.63
CA GLY A 88 -30.90 -22.52 -4.65
C GLY A 88 -30.80 -23.27 -5.98
N SER A 89 -31.00 -22.53 -7.06
CA SER A 89 -30.62 -22.83 -8.46
C SER A 89 -31.30 -23.94 -9.28
N LEU A 90 -32.39 -24.60 -8.86
CA LEU A 90 -33.04 -25.65 -9.67
C LEU A 90 -34.36 -25.28 -10.37
N VAL A 91 -34.64 -23.99 -10.60
CA VAL A 91 -35.84 -23.57 -11.35
C VAL A 91 -35.44 -22.57 -12.45
N ASP A 92 -35.57 -23.05 -13.68
CA ASP A 92 -35.34 -22.35 -14.95
C ASP A 92 -36.14 -21.04 -15.03
N PRO A 93 -35.55 -19.90 -15.46
CA PRO A 93 -36.25 -18.61 -15.59
C PRO A 93 -37.38 -18.56 -16.63
N GLN A 94 -37.55 -19.58 -17.48
CA GLN A 94 -38.50 -19.52 -18.60
C GLN A 94 -39.98 -19.82 -18.24
N ASP A 95 -40.30 -20.13 -16.99
CA ASP A 95 -41.68 -20.44 -16.54
C ASP A 95 -42.46 -19.22 -15.98
N ASP A 96 -41.95 -17.99 -16.14
CA ASP A 96 -42.56 -16.78 -15.52
C ASP A 96 -43.79 -16.21 -16.28
N ASP A 97 -44.13 -16.72 -17.48
CA ASP A 97 -45.11 -16.07 -18.39
C ASP A 97 -46.49 -16.74 -18.56
N LEU A 98 -46.82 -17.85 -17.87
CA LEU A 98 -48.01 -18.64 -18.21
C LEU A 98 -49.23 -18.52 -17.28
N LEU A 99 -49.38 -17.46 -16.48
CA LEU A 99 -50.56 -17.27 -15.62
C LEU A 99 -51.02 -15.80 -15.50
N GLU A 100 -51.03 -15.03 -16.59
CA GLU A 100 -51.66 -13.70 -16.61
C GLU A 100 -53.16 -13.72 -16.93
N ASP A 101 -53.69 -14.76 -17.57
CA ASP A 101 -55.10 -14.82 -17.96
C ASP A 101 -55.93 -15.68 -16.98
N GLU A 102 -56.63 -14.99 -16.08
CA GLU A 102 -57.99 -15.26 -15.56
C GLU A 102 -58.13 -14.57 -14.18
N LEU A 103 -58.25 -13.24 -14.23
CA LEU A 103 -58.37 -12.34 -13.09
C LEU A 103 -59.82 -11.88 -12.92
N GLY A 104 -60.42 -12.22 -11.77
CA GLY A 104 -61.76 -11.75 -11.42
C GLY A 104 -61.88 -11.13 -10.04
N ASP A 105 -61.24 -11.66 -8.97
CA ASP A 105 -61.67 -11.26 -7.62
C ASP A 105 -60.63 -11.35 -6.47
N VAL A 106 -59.32 -11.42 -6.75
CA VAL A 106 -58.30 -11.28 -5.68
C VAL A 106 -57.08 -10.49 -6.18
N SER A 107 -57.29 -9.23 -6.58
CA SER A 107 -56.23 -8.35 -7.11
C SER A 107 -55.32 -7.80 -5.99
N GLU A 108 -55.89 -7.33 -4.88
CA GLU A 108 -55.13 -6.56 -3.88
C GLU A 108 -54.06 -7.39 -3.14
N LEU A 109 -54.35 -8.65 -2.81
CA LEU A 109 -53.43 -9.50 -2.06
C LEU A 109 -52.27 -10.03 -2.92
N ASP A 110 -52.52 -10.32 -4.21
CA ASP A 110 -51.46 -10.70 -5.13
C ASP A 110 -50.54 -9.51 -5.45
N VAL A 111 -51.13 -8.32 -5.64
CA VAL A 111 -50.39 -7.06 -5.77
C VAL A 111 -49.53 -6.81 -4.51
N ALA A 112 -50.07 -7.01 -3.31
CA ALA A 112 -49.32 -6.86 -2.05
C ALA A 112 -48.15 -7.86 -1.93
N LEU A 113 -48.36 -9.13 -2.27
CA LEU A 113 -47.31 -10.15 -2.22
C LEU A 113 -46.19 -9.88 -3.24
N ASN A 114 -46.57 -9.48 -4.47
CA ASN A 114 -45.63 -9.08 -5.51
C ASN A 114 -44.83 -7.83 -5.08
N HIS A 115 -45.48 -6.86 -4.44
CA HIS A 115 -44.82 -5.68 -3.91
C HIS A 115 -43.77 -6.02 -2.84
N ILE A 116 -44.10 -6.90 -1.89
CA ILE A 116 -43.15 -7.37 -0.85
C ILE A 116 -41.98 -8.10 -1.49
N HIS A 117 -42.23 -8.99 -2.46
CA HIS A 117 -41.17 -9.72 -3.16
C HIS A 117 -40.20 -8.78 -3.87
N ARG A 118 -40.73 -7.81 -4.65
CA ARG A 118 -39.92 -6.78 -5.33
C ARG A 118 -39.11 -5.96 -4.34
N LYS A 119 -39.70 -5.54 -3.23
CA LYS A 119 -39.02 -4.76 -2.18
C LYS A 119 -37.89 -5.55 -1.51
N MET A 120 -38.10 -6.84 -1.22
CA MET A 120 -37.05 -7.71 -0.68
C MET A 120 -35.92 -7.94 -1.69
N LYS A 121 -36.23 -8.22 -2.95
CA LYS A 121 -35.24 -8.39 -4.02
C LYS A 121 -34.38 -7.14 -4.17
N LYS A 122 -35.00 -5.96 -4.20
CA LYS A 122 -34.31 -4.67 -4.24
C LYS A 122 -33.39 -4.47 -3.02
N ARG A 123 -33.87 -4.69 -1.80
CA ARG A 123 -33.05 -4.58 -0.58
C ARG A 123 -31.88 -5.57 -0.56
N LYS A 124 -32.08 -6.81 -0.99
CA LYS A 124 -31.00 -7.79 -1.10
C LYS A 124 -29.93 -7.35 -2.08
N SER A 125 -30.33 -6.87 -3.26
CA SER A 125 -29.39 -6.36 -4.26
C SER A 125 -28.60 -5.17 -3.73
N GLN A 126 -29.26 -4.20 -3.06
CA GLN A 126 -28.60 -3.05 -2.46
C GLN A 126 -27.61 -3.45 -1.36
N TYR A 127 -27.97 -4.46 -0.55
CA TYR A 127 -27.07 -4.98 0.49
C TYR A 127 -25.84 -5.67 -0.10
N LEU A 128 -26.03 -6.53 -1.11
CA LEU A 128 -24.93 -7.19 -1.81
C LEU A 128 -24.00 -6.18 -2.48
N GLN A 129 -24.57 -5.19 -3.17
CA GLN A 129 -23.80 -4.11 -3.78
C GLN A 129 -23.02 -3.32 -2.73
N ALA A 130 -23.64 -2.91 -1.62
CA ALA A 130 -22.94 -2.21 -0.55
C ALA A 130 -21.82 -3.06 0.08
N GLN A 131 -22.01 -4.38 0.16
CA GLN A 131 -21.00 -5.32 0.66
C GLN A 131 -19.81 -5.43 -0.32
N GLU A 132 -20.08 -5.58 -1.61
CA GLU A 132 -19.06 -5.61 -2.67
C GLU A 132 -18.28 -4.30 -2.73
N GLU A 133 -18.96 -3.15 -2.69
CA GLU A 133 -18.34 -1.82 -2.65
C GLU A 133 -17.45 -1.65 -1.41
N SER A 134 -17.93 -2.09 -0.23
CA SER A 134 -17.12 -2.05 0.99
C SER A 134 -15.88 -2.93 0.89
N GLN A 135 -15.97 -4.12 0.30
CA GLN A 135 -14.82 -5.01 0.14
C GLN A 135 -13.82 -4.47 -0.90
N ALA A 136 -14.32 -3.90 -1.99
CA ALA A 136 -13.49 -3.26 -3.00
C ALA A 136 -12.73 -2.06 -2.42
N PHE A 137 -13.41 -1.20 -1.65
CA PHE A 137 -12.78 -0.09 -0.94
C PHE A 137 -11.66 -0.58 -0.01
N MET A 138 -11.93 -1.57 0.83
CA MET A 138 -10.93 -2.10 1.78
C MET A 138 -9.76 -2.81 1.09
N SER A 139 -9.95 -3.31 -0.13
CA SER A 139 -8.89 -3.91 -0.96
C SER A 139 -8.06 -2.89 -1.74
N ALA A 140 -8.62 -1.70 -2.00
CA ALA A 140 -7.91 -0.60 -2.67
C ALA A 140 -6.99 0.19 -1.72
N VAL A 141 -7.20 0.08 -0.41
CA VAL A 141 -6.31 0.67 0.61
C VAL A 141 -4.92 0.04 0.50
N ALA A 142 -3.88 0.89 0.44
CA ALA A 142 -2.50 0.45 0.27
C ALA A 142 -1.92 -0.17 1.55
N GLU A 143 -2.42 0.22 2.73
CA GLU A 143 -2.05 -0.38 4.00
C GLU A 143 -2.60 -1.81 4.15
N GLY A 144 -1.87 -2.63 4.91
CA GLY A 144 -2.37 -3.93 5.36
C GLY A 144 -3.45 -3.74 6.42
N LEU A 145 -4.66 -4.24 6.18
CA LEU A 145 -5.74 -4.23 7.16
C LEU A 145 -6.04 -5.65 7.62
N ILE A 146 -6.24 -5.79 8.93
CA ILE A 146 -6.68 -7.01 9.58
C ILE A 146 -7.68 -6.67 10.68
N SER A 147 -8.71 -7.49 10.85
CA SER A 147 -9.59 -7.43 12.01
C SER A 147 -9.65 -8.78 12.70
N VAL A 148 -9.75 -8.73 14.01
CA VAL A 148 -9.62 -9.88 14.90
C VAL A 148 -10.75 -9.84 15.92
N SER A 149 -11.33 -11.00 16.22
CA SER A 149 -12.35 -11.18 17.26
C SER A 149 -11.75 -11.06 18.67
N MET A 150 -12.59 -11.04 19.70
CA MET A 150 -12.14 -11.08 21.11
C MET A 150 -11.35 -12.36 21.45
N ASP A 151 -11.52 -13.45 20.70
CA ASP A 151 -10.78 -14.72 20.87
C ASP A 151 -9.51 -14.80 19.98
N GLU A 152 -9.00 -13.67 19.49
CA GLU A 152 -7.82 -13.58 18.61
C GLU A 152 -7.94 -14.28 17.23
N LYS A 153 -9.15 -14.69 16.84
CA LYS A 153 -9.45 -15.22 15.49
C LYS A 153 -9.56 -14.09 14.48
N ILE A 154 -8.94 -14.24 13.32
CA ILE A 154 -9.00 -13.26 12.23
C ILE A 154 -10.40 -13.30 11.59
N LEU A 155 -11.08 -12.15 11.59
CA LEU A 155 -12.40 -11.97 11.01
C LEU A 155 -12.35 -11.46 9.56
N TYR A 156 -11.34 -10.63 9.26
CA TYR A 156 -11.15 -10.04 7.94
C TYR A 156 -9.69 -9.64 7.76
N PHE A 157 -9.18 -9.72 6.53
CA PHE A 157 -7.94 -9.10 6.10
C PHE A 157 -8.08 -8.63 4.65
N ASN A 158 -7.33 -7.60 4.25
CA ASN A 158 -7.30 -7.16 2.86
C ASN A 158 -6.17 -7.85 2.06
N SER A 159 -6.16 -7.60 0.74
CA SER A 159 -5.16 -8.15 -0.18
C SER A 159 -3.72 -7.77 0.19
N GLN A 160 -3.50 -6.53 0.66
CA GLN A 160 -2.17 -6.04 1.04
C GLN A 160 -1.61 -6.78 2.25
N PHE A 161 -2.43 -6.99 3.29
CA PHE A 161 -2.04 -7.79 4.45
C PHE A 161 -1.74 -9.24 4.07
N ALA A 162 -2.60 -9.84 3.24
CA ALA A 162 -2.42 -11.22 2.78
C ALA A 162 -1.11 -11.41 2.02
N ALA A 163 -0.81 -10.53 1.06
CA ALA A 163 0.41 -10.60 0.26
C ALA A 163 1.69 -10.46 1.10
N GLN A 164 1.64 -9.70 2.20
CA GLN A 164 2.79 -9.45 3.06
C GLN A 164 3.03 -10.55 4.09
N PHE A 165 1.97 -11.14 4.65
CA PHE A 165 2.08 -11.97 5.87
C PHE A 165 1.48 -13.37 5.76
N LEU A 166 0.62 -13.66 4.78
CA LEU A 166 -0.09 -14.95 4.71
C LEU A 166 0.43 -15.85 3.58
N THR A 167 0.68 -17.12 3.92
CA THR A 167 1.02 -18.13 2.90
C THR A 167 -0.22 -18.68 2.22
N SER A 168 -0.05 -19.32 1.05
CA SER A 168 -1.16 -19.94 0.30
C SER A 168 -1.94 -20.97 1.12
N ASP A 169 -1.27 -21.70 2.01
CA ASP A 169 -1.92 -22.67 2.91
C ASP A 169 -2.80 -21.99 3.95
N GLN A 170 -2.31 -20.88 4.53
CA GLN A 170 -3.05 -20.11 5.54
C GLN A 170 -4.32 -19.45 4.98
N LEU A 171 -4.32 -19.10 3.69
CA LEU A 171 -5.50 -18.57 3.00
C LEU A 171 -6.63 -19.60 2.83
N GLN A 172 -6.31 -20.90 2.92
CA GLN A 172 -7.29 -21.99 2.78
C GLN A 172 -7.86 -22.45 4.13
N VAL A 173 -7.30 -21.98 5.26
CA VAL A 173 -7.75 -22.39 6.59
C VAL A 173 -9.07 -21.69 6.94
N PRO A 174 -10.11 -22.43 7.39
CA PRO A 174 -11.42 -21.83 7.72
C PRO A 174 -11.38 -20.81 8.87
N VAL A 175 -10.48 -21.02 9.84
CA VAL A 175 -10.30 -20.16 11.01
C VAL A 175 -8.80 -20.00 11.26
N LEU A 176 -8.27 -18.81 11.00
CA LEU A 176 -6.87 -18.46 11.23
C LEU A 176 -6.75 -17.59 12.49
N ARG A 177 -5.80 -17.88 13.37
CA ARG A 177 -5.51 -17.04 14.55
C ARG A 177 -4.44 -16.00 14.23
N LEU A 178 -4.47 -14.86 14.94
CA LEU A 178 -3.49 -13.79 14.76
C LEU A 178 -2.04 -14.28 14.97
N SER A 179 -1.81 -15.12 15.98
CA SER A 179 -0.48 -15.70 16.29
C SER A 179 0.06 -16.66 15.23
N GLU A 180 -0.81 -17.21 14.39
CA GLU A 180 -0.42 -18.05 13.25
C GLU A 180 -0.02 -17.19 12.05
N ALA A 181 -0.69 -16.05 11.86
CA ALA A 181 -0.40 -15.11 10.79
C ALA A 181 0.87 -14.27 11.06
N ILE A 182 1.04 -13.73 12.27
CA ILE A 182 2.17 -12.87 12.63
C ILE A 182 2.83 -13.37 13.92
N ARG A 183 4.11 -13.76 13.80
CA ARG A 183 4.95 -14.21 14.92
C ARG A 183 5.80 -13.07 15.49
N SER A 184 5.16 -11.99 15.93
CA SER A 184 5.83 -10.85 16.58
C SER A 184 5.18 -10.58 17.93
N SER A 185 5.99 -10.55 19.00
CA SER A 185 5.53 -10.25 20.36
C SER A 185 4.85 -8.90 20.45
N ASP A 186 5.41 -7.88 19.79
CA ASP A 186 4.92 -6.50 19.85
C ASP A 186 3.53 -6.39 19.22
N VAL A 187 3.32 -7.11 18.10
CA VAL A 187 2.02 -7.15 17.44
C VAL A 187 0.99 -7.85 18.32
N LEU A 188 1.31 -9.03 18.85
CA LEU A 188 0.40 -9.78 19.70
C LEU A 188 0.03 -9.01 20.97
N GLU A 189 1.01 -8.36 21.60
CA GLU A 189 0.78 -7.49 22.76
C GLU A 189 -0.09 -6.28 22.39
N GLY A 190 0.16 -5.66 21.23
CA GLY A 190 -0.65 -4.55 20.74
C GLY A 190 -2.12 -4.89 20.58
N PHE A 191 -2.43 -6.07 20.01
CA PHE A 191 -3.81 -6.57 19.92
C PHE A 191 -4.38 -6.95 21.28
N SER A 192 -3.62 -7.64 22.14
CA SER A 192 -4.08 -8.02 23.48
C SER A 192 -4.44 -6.80 24.33
N ARG A 193 -3.62 -5.74 24.31
CA ARG A 193 -3.92 -4.46 24.99
C ARG A 193 -5.18 -3.81 24.47
N ALA A 194 -5.40 -3.82 23.15
CA ALA A 194 -6.62 -3.24 22.58
C ALA A 194 -7.89 -4.06 22.93
N ILE A 195 -7.77 -5.39 23.03
CA ILE A 195 -8.85 -6.28 23.48
C ILE A 195 -9.17 -6.05 24.96
N ASN A 196 -8.15 -6.04 25.82
CA ASN A 196 -8.31 -6.02 27.28
C ASN A 196 -8.59 -4.60 27.83
N ASP A 197 -7.82 -3.60 27.40
CA ASP A 197 -7.91 -2.24 27.93
C ASP A 197 -8.95 -1.40 27.18
N GLY A 198 -9.38 -1.87 26.00
CA GLY A 198 -10.29 -1.14 25.12
C GLY A 198 -9.74 0.20 24.63
N LYS A 199 -8.42 0.38 24.65
CA LYS A 199 -7.73 1.59 24.17
C LYS A 199 -6.94 1.26 22.91
N GLY A 200 -6.98 2.20 21.96
CA GLY A 200 -6.13 2.11 20.78
C GLY A 200 -4.66 2.34 21.16
N ASN A 201 -3.76 1.71 20.42
CA ASN A 201 -2.32 1.93 20.52
C ASN A 201 -1.69 2.04 19.13
N ARG A 202 -0.50 2.64 19.10
CA ARG A 202 0.32 2.76 17.89
C ARG A 202 1.77 2.52 18.26
N PHE A 203 2.45 1.68 17.49
CA PHE A 203 3.85 1.35 17.68
C PHE A 203 4.52 1.09 16.33
N THR A 204 5.85 1.09 16.33
CA THR A 204 6.64 0.72 15.16
C THR A 204 7.29 -0.63 15.42
N VAL A 205 7.20 -1.54 14.45
CA VAL A 205 7.76 -2.90 14.57
C VAL A 205 8.47 -3.28 13.27
N ARG A 206 9.52 -4.08 13.37
CA ARG A 206 10.21 -4.67 12.23
C ARG A 206 9.68 -6.10 12.03
N LEU A 207 9.05 -6.36 10.89
CA LEU A 207 8.41 -7.65 10.60
C LEU A 207 9.07 -8.29 9.38
N ALA A 208 9.20 -9.62 9.41
CA ALA A 208 9.52 -10.39 8.22
C ALA A 208 8.30 -10.43 7.31
N THR A 209 8.48 -10.09 6.02
CA THR A 209 7.42 -10.18 5.02
C THR A 209 7.73 -11.27 4.02
N LEU A 210 6.67 -11.87 3.46
CA LEU A 210 6.78 -12.80 2.34
C LEU A 210 7.18 -12.09 1.04
N VAL A 211 6.99 -10.77 0.99
CA VAL A 211 7.46 -9.90 -0.08
C VAL A 211 8.97 -9.70 0.04
N ASP A 212 9.71 -10.04 -1.03
CA ASP A 212 11.17 -9.92 -1.19
C ASP A 212 12.04 -10.65 -0.14
N ASN A 213 11.42 -11.47 0.72
CA ASN A 213 12.08 -12.22 1.80
C ASN A 213 13.00 -11.35 2.71
N ALA A 214 12.67 -10.07 2.82
CA ALA A 214 13.44 -9.08 3.58
C ALA A 214 12.57 -8.45 4.68
N PRO A 215 13.13 -8.15 5.86
CA PRO A 215 12.37 -7.52 6.92
C PRO A 215 12.05 -6.06 6.61
N ARG A 216 10.81 -5.66 6.85
CA ARG A 216 10.26 -4.32 6.61
C ARG A 216 9.83 -3.66 7.93
N TYR A 217 9.79 -2.33 7.94
CA TYR A 217 9.33 -1.55 9.10
C TYR A 217 7.88 -1.14 8.92
N PHE A 218 7.05 -1.43 9.92
CA PHE A 218 5.63 -1.08 9.92
C PHE A 218 5.29 -0.17 11.08
N ALA A 219 4.58 0.91 10.78
CA ALA A 219 3.80 1.64 11.77
C ALA A 219 2.47 0.92 11.92
N VAL A 220 2.29 0.22 13.04
CA VAL A 220 1.07 -0.55 13.32
C VAL A 220 0.19 0.28 14.25
N SER A 221 -1.07 0.46 13.86
CA SER A 221 -2.09 1.03 14.73
C SER A 221 -3.16 0.00 15.00
N VAL A 222 -3.41 -0.26 16.28
CA VAL A 222 -4.37 -1.26 16.73
C VAL A 222 -5.48 -0.56 17.50
N ASN A 223 -6.72 -0.69 17.05
CA ASN A 223 -7.86 0.04 17.60
C ASN A 223 -9.05 -0.91 17.82
N PRO A 224 -9.76 -0.82 18.96
CA PRO A 224 -10.95 -1.63 19.20
C PRO A 224 -12.12 -1.17 18.33
N ILE A 225 -12.86 -2.14 17.79
CA ILE A 225 -14.08 -1.93 17.03
C ILE A 225 -15.26 -1.98 18.01
N ARG A 226 -16.02 -0.88 18.05
CA ARG A 226 -17.15 -0.71 18.99
C ARG A 226 -18.47 -0.74 18.26
N ASN A 227 -19.46 -1.37 18.88
CA ASN A 227 -20.84 -1.26 18.41
C ASN A 227 -21.34 0.17 18.64
N ALA A 228 -21.87 0.82 17.60
CA ALA A 228 -22.32 2.21 17.66
C ALA A 228 -23.46 2.43 18.70
N LYS A 229 -24.25 1.41 19.01
CA LYS A 229 -25.38 1.51 19.95
C LYS A 229 -25.01 1.10 21.37
N THR A 230 -24.36 -0.05 21.55
CA THR A 230 -24.06 -0.61 22.88
C THR A 230 -22.71 -0.15 23.43
N LYS A 231 -21.84 0.44 22.59
CA LYS A 231 -20.43 0.77 22.88
C LYS A 231 -19.54 -0.42 23.26
N GLU A 232 -20.08 -1.63 23.23
CA GLU A 232 -19.34 -2.87 23.48
C GLU A 232 -18.32 -3.12 22.38
N ILE A 233 -17.15 -3.63 22.78
CA ILE A 233 -16.08 -4.04 21.88
C ILE A 233 -16.39 -5.46 21.43
N TYR A 234 -16.43 -5.68 20.12
CA TYR A 234 -16.65 -7.02 19.55
C TYR A 234 -15.49 -7.51 18.69
N GLY A 235 -14.47 -6.68 18.53
CA GLY A 235 -13.24 -7.02 17.81
C GLY A 235 -12.25 -5.86 17.83
N VAL A 236 -11.13 -6.07 17.17
CA VAL A 236 -10.02 -5.12 17.08
C VAL A 236 -9.56 -5.06 15.63
N VAL A 237 -9.26 -3.86 15.12
CA VAL A 237 -8.67 -3.65 13.80
C VAL A 237 -7.20 -3.25 13.96
N GLY A 238 -6.33 -3.89 13.18
CA GLY A 238 -4.94 -3.50 12.99
C GLY A 238 -4.73 -2.95 11.60
N ILE A 239 -4.02 -1.82 11.53
CA ILE A 239 -3.59 -1.18 10.28
C ILE A 239 -2.08 -1.20 10.25
N PHE A 240 -1.50 -1.76 9.19
CA PHE A 240 -0.08 -1.96 8.96
C PHE A 240 0.35 -1.03 7.83
N HIS A 241 0.97 0.09 8.19
CA HIS A 241 1.50 1.05 7.23
C HIS A 241 3.01 0.80 7.06
N ASP A 242 3.42 0.42 5.84
CA ASP A 242 4.83 0.19 5.52
C ASP A 242 5.58 1.53 5.50
N ILE A 243 6.47 1.71 6.47
CA ILE A 243 7.31 2.90 6.62
C ILE A 243 8.78 2.58 6.32
N THR A 244 9.07 1.49 5.62
CA THR A 244 10.43 1.02 5.37
C THR A 244 11.27 2.08 4.67
N ASP A 245 10.75 2.72 3.62
CA ASP A 245 11.51 3.72 2.89
C ASP A 245 11.70 5.01 3.69
N LEU A 246 10.69 5.40 4.48
CA LEU A 246 10.83 6.49 5.45
C LEU A 246 11.94 6.18 6.47
N LYS A 247 11.98 4.95 6.99
CA LYS A 247 13.02 4.51 7.93
C LYS A 247 14.41 4.43 7.30
N LYS A 248 14.53 4.02 6.03
CA LYS A 248 15.80 4.06 5.29
C LYS A 248 16.32 5.49 5.15
N VAL A 249 15.45 6.43 4.76
CA VAL A 249 15.82 7.85 4.64
C VAL A 249 16.22 8.44 5.99
N GLU A 250 15.47 8.13 7.06
CA GLU A 250 15.81 8.53 8.42
C GLU A 250 17.17 7.97 8.85
N GLN A 251 17.45 6.69 8.58
CA GLN A 251 18.73 6.06 8.91
C GLN A 251 19.88 6.70 8.15
N VAL A 252 19.74 6.94 6.85
CA VAL A 252 20.76 7.64 6.03
C VAL A 252 21.05 9.03 6.60
N ARG A 253 20.03 9.75 7.08
CA ARG A 253 20.20 11.06 7.71
C ARG A 253 20.93 10.97 9.05
N ILE A 254 20.60 10.00 9.88
CA ILE A 254 21.29 9.75 11.16
C ILE A 254 22.76 9.39 10.92
N ASP A 255 23.03 8.47 10.00
CA ASP A 255 24.38 8.04 9.65
C ASP A 255 25.20 9.20 9.08
N PHE A 256 24.59 10.08 8.28
CA PHE A 256 25.21 11.29 7.78
C PHE A 256 25.64 12.23 8.92
N VAL A 257 24.76 12.52 9.88
CA VAL A 257 25.08 13.39 11.03
C VAL A 257 26.16 12.76 11.91
N GLY A 258 26.07 11.45 12.16
CA GLY A 258 27.08 10.71 12.90
C GLY A 258 28.45 10.77 12.24
N ASN A 259 28.52 10.46 10.94
CA ASN A 259 29.77 10.46 10.17
C ASN A 259 30.37 11.87 10.07
N ALA A 260 29.55 12.90 9.81
CA ALA A 260 29.99 14.30 9.81
C ALA A 260 30.60 14.68 11.17
N SER A 261 29.94 14.31 12.27
CA SER A 261 30.44 14.59 13.63
C SER A 261 31.79 13.91 13.90
N HIS A 262 31.96 12.67 13.44
CA HIS A 262 33.22 11.93 13.58
C HIS A 262 34.36 12.52 12.73
N GLU A 263 34.09 12.87 11.48
CA GLU A 263 35.09 13.46 10.57
C GLU A 263 35.47 14.88 10.97
N LEU A 264 34.58 15.65 11.63
CA LEU A 264 34.90 16.96 12.23
C LEU A 264 35.72 16.82 13.52
N ARG A 265 35.37 15.87 14.40
CA ARG A 265 36.02 15.71 15.72
C ARG A 265 37.50 15.35 15.62
N THR A 266 37.87 14.53 14.64
CA THR A 266 39.24 14.04 14.46
C THR A 266 40.25 15.18 14.23
N PRO A 267 40.14 16.01 13.17
CA PRO A 267 41.07 17.11 12.93
C PRO A 267 41.03 18.11 14.08
N LEU A 268 39.87 18.38 14.68
CA LEU A 268 39.74 19.30 15.81
C LEU A 268 40.53 18.85 17.04
N THR A 269 40.50 17.54 17.34
CA THR A 269 41.25 16.96 18.46
C THR A 269 42.75 16.98 18.18
N SER A 270 43.16 16.74 16.92
CA SER A 270 44.56 16.84 16.50
C SER A 270 45.08 18.28 16.60
N ILE A 271 44.32 19.27 16.10
CA ILE A 271 44.66 20.70 16.22
C ILE A 271 44.83 21.07 17.69
N LYS A 272 43.86 20.71 18.54
CA LYS A 272 43.92 20.99 19.97
C LYS A 272 45.18 20.41 20.61
N GLY A 273 45.50 19.14 20.33
CA GLY A 273 46.69 18.48 20.87
C GLY A 273 47.99 19.16 20.45
N TYR A 274 48.18 19.45 19.15
CA TYR A 274 49.39 20.13 18.68
C TYR A 274 49.52 21.56 19.19
N VAL A 275 48.41 22.29 19.32
CA VAL A 275 48.42 23.64 19.93
C VAL A 275 48.76 23.56 21.42
N GLU A 276 48.29 22.56 22.15
CA GLU A 276 48.65 22.33 23.55
C GLU A 276 50.14 21.99 23.71
N THR A 277 50.69 21.13 22.85
CA THR A 277 52.13 20.83 22.82
C THR A 277 52.95 22.08 22.49
N LEU A 278 52.58 22.84 21.45
CA LEU A 278 53.26 24.09 21.09
C LEU A 278 53.29 25.10 22.25
N LYS A 279 52.18 25.22 23.00
CA LYS A 279 52.13 26.11 24.17
C LYS A 279 53.10 25.67 25.27
N GLU A 280 53.34 24.38 25.42
CA GLU A 280 54.29 23.85 26.41
C GLU A 280 55.74 23.97 25.94
N ASP A 281 56.00 23.73 24.65
CA ASP A 281 57.30 23.95 24.01
C ASP A 281 57.73 25.42 24.12
N VAL A 282 56.80 26.36 23.94
CA VAL A 282 57.04 27.80 24.14
C VAL A 282 57.46 28.12 25.58
N LYS A 283 56.83 27.49 26.58
CA LYS A 283 57.18 27.72 28.00
C LYS A 283 58.51 27.09 28.38
N THR A 284 58.82 25.91 27.84
CA THR A 284 60.02 25.13 28.20
C THR A 284 61.22 25.47 27.32
N GLY A 285 61.03 26.23 26.25
CA GLY A 285 62.09 26.67 25.32
C GLY A 285 62.46 25.66 24.23
N HIS A 286 61.71 24.57 24.05
CA HIS A 286 62.00 23.50 23.08
C HIS A 286 61.27 23.70 21.75
N MET A 287 61.71 24.68 20.94
CA MET A 287 61.02 25.07 19.70
C MET A 287 61.37 24.25 18.45
N ASP A 288 62.20 23.22 18.56
CA ASP A 288 62.80 22.51 17.41
C ASP A 288 61.77 21.87 16.46
N GLN A 289 60.57 21.52 16.95
CA GLN A 289 59.49 20.93 16.15
C GLN A 289 58.33 21.89 15.85
N ALA A 290 58.41 23.16 16.28
CA ALA A 290 57.30 24.08 16.22
C ALA A 290 56.75 24.28 14.80
N GLY A 291 57.64 24.41 13.81
CA GLY A 291 57.26 24.51 12.40
C GLY A 291 56.44 23.30 11.92
N LYS A 292 56.88 22.08 12.24
CA LYS A 292 56.14 20.86 11.84
C LYS A 292 54.76 20.79 12.48
N PHE A 293 54.62 21.19 13.74
CA PHE A 293 53.32 21.23 14.42
C PHE A 293 52.38 22.25 13.79
N LEU A 294 52.89 23.45 13.46
CA LEU A 294 52.12 24.47 12.74
C LEU A 294 51.67 23.98 11.35
N ASP A 295 52.53 23.28 10.61
CA ASP A 295 52.17 22.68 9.33
C ASP A 295 51.05 21.65 9.48
N ILE A 296 51.10 20.83 10.54
CA ILE A 296 50.05 19.83 10.81
C ILE A 296 48.73 20.53 11.19
N VAL A 297 48.80 21.59 12.01
CA VAL A 297 47.61 22.39 12.37
C VAL A 297 47.00 23.02 11.11
N SER A 298 47.80 23.66 10.25
CA SER A 298 47.33 24.27 9.01
C SER A 298 46.62 23.26 8.12
N ARG A 299 47.26 22.10 7.85
CA ARG A 299 46.64 21.04 7.04
C ARG A 299 45.32 20.52 7.59
N ASN A 300 45.19 20.44 8.92
CA ASN A 300 43.93 20.02 9.55
C ASN A 300 42.84 21.11 9.47
N ILE A 301 43.22 22.39 9.50
CA ILE A 301 42.29 23.51 9.30
C ILE A 301 41.76 23.51 7.87
N ASP A 302 42.66 23.39 6.88
CA ASP A 302 42.28 23.34 5.46
C ASP A 302 41.31 22.17 5.20
N ARG A 303 41.62 20.99 5.75
CA ARG A 303 40.72 19.82 5.68
C ARG A 303 39.36 20.07 6.33
N LEU A 304 39.30 20.81 7.43
CA LEU A 304 38.06 21.15 8.10
C LEU A 304 37.22 22.10 7.23
N MET A 305 37.87 23.08 6.59
CA MET A 305 37.23 24.01 5.66
C MET A 305 36.64 23.27 4.46
N ASP A 306 37.40 22.36 3.84
CA ASP A 306 36.90 21.53 2.74
C ASP A 306 35.68 20.70 3.15
N LEU A 307 35.74 20.07 4.33
CA LEU A 307 34.63 19.29 4.86
C LEU A 307 33.37 20.13 5.09
N VAL A 308 33.51 21.33 5.64
CA VAL A 308 32.39 22.25 5.87
C VAL A 308 31.81 22.72 4.53
N ASN A 309 32.65 23.08 3.56
CA ASN A 309 32.22 23.49 2.23
C ASN A 309 31.46 22.38 1.50
N ASP A 310 31.97 21.14 1.58
CA ASP A 310 31.30 19.96 1.00
C ASP A 310 29.94 19.70 1.66
N LEU A 311 29.85 19.82 3.00
CA LEU A 311 28.60 19.67 3.74
C LEU A 311 27.57 20.73 3.36
N LEU A 312 27.98 21.99 3.26
CA LEU A 312 27.12 23.09 2.83
C LEU A 312 26.65 22.88 1.40
N SER A 313 27.56 22.49 0.50
CA SER A 313 27.23 22.23 -0.90
C SER A 313 26.20 21.11 -1.05
N LEU A 314 26.39 20.00 -0.33
CA LEU A 314 25.45 18.88 -0.32
C LEU A 314 24.09 19.31 0.25
N SER A 315 24.06 20.04 1.37
CA SER A 315 22.83 20.56 1.98
C SER A 315 22.06 21.51 1.06
N THR A 316 22.77 22.39 0.34
CA THR A 316 22.15 23.28 -0.66
C THR A 316 21.57 22.47 -1.82
N LEU A 317 22.29 21.47 -2.33
CA LEU A 317 21.80 20.60 -3.42
C LEU A 317 20.56 19.79 -3.01
N GLU A 318 20.48 19.36 -1.76
CA GLU A 318 19.31 18.63 -1.24
C GLU A 318 18.09 19.52 -0.99
N SER A 319 18.32 20.78 -0.56
CA SER A 319 17.23 21.71 -0.21
C SER A 319 16.73 22.53 -1.40
N HIS A 320 17.62 22.88 -2.33
CA HIS A 320 17.33 23.73 -3.49
C HIS A 320 17.93 23.09 -4.75
N PRO A 321 17.23 22.15 -5.38
CA PRO A 321 17.72 21.45 -6.57
C PRO A 321 17.65 22.31 -7.85
N GLU A 322 17.18 23.56 -7.76
CA GLU A 322 17.07 24.46 -8.91
C GLU A 322 18.45 24.77 -9.49
N LEU A 323 18.62 24.42 -10.76
CA LEU A 323 19.84 24.66 -11.52
C LEU A 323 19.73 25.97 -12.28
N ARG A 324 20.81 26.74 -12.30
CA ARG A 324 20.91 27.91 -13.16
C ARG A 324 21.42 27.48 -14.53
N MET A 325 20.50 26.98 -15.35
CA MET A 325 20.81 26.46 -16.68
C MET A 325 21.26 27.58 -17.63
N GLU A 326 22.45 27.43 -18.19
CA GLU A 326 23.00 28.32 -19.22
C GLU A 326 23.73 27.50 -20.30
N MET A 327 24.01 28.13 -21.44
CA MET A 327 24.75 27.49 -22.52
C MET A 327 26.23 27.45 -22.14
N ILE A 328 26.78 26.25 -21.95
CA ILE A 328 28.17 26.08 -21.51
C ILE A 328 29.05 25.57 -22.65
N HIS A 329 30.31 26.01 -22.65
CA HIS A 329 31.36 25.52 -23.56
C HIS A 329 32.27 24.52 -22.82
N PRO A 330 32.20 23.22 -23.11
CA PRO A 330 32.87 22.21 -22.28
C PRO A 330 34.40 22.31 -22.27
N LEU A 331 34.99 22.74 -23.38
CA LEU A 331 36.43 22.98 -23.48
C LEU A 331 36.87 24.12 -22.54
N GLN A 332 36.16 25.25 -22.56
CA GLN A 332 36.50 26.43 -21.73
C GLN A 332 36.44 26.10 -20.23
N ILE A 333 35.36 25.43 -19.81
CA ILE A 333 35.21 24.98 -18.42
C ILE A 333 36.33 24.00 -18.04
N SER A 334 36.69 23.07 -18.93
CA SER A 334 37.75 22.10 -18.66
C SER A 334 39.12 22.77 -18.55
N GLU A 335 39.43 23.74 -19.42
CA GLU A 335 40.67 24.52 -19.38
C GLU A 335 40.79 25.34 -18.09
N HIS A 336 39.68 25.93 -17.62
CA HIS A 336 39.65 26.61 -16.34
C HIS A 336 40.05 25.68 -15.19
N ILE A 337 39.47 24.48 -15.12
CA ILE A 337 39.79 23.49 -14.09
C ILE A 337 41.24 22.97 -14.23
N VAL A 338 41.75 22.81 -15.45
CA VAL A 338 43.16 22.43 -15.66
C VAL A 338 44.10 23.51 -15.12
N SER A 339 43.81 24.80 -15.37
CA SER A 339 44.62 25.91 -14.84
C SER A 339 44.62 25.94 -13.32
N GLU A 340 43.47 25.68 -12.70
CA GLU A 340 43.34 25.65 -11.25
C GLU A 340 44.11 24.49 -10.61
N MET A 341 44.07 23.31 -11.26
CA MET A 341 44.73 22.10 -10.77
C MET A 341 46.22 22.01 -11.15
N ALA A 342 46.74 22.99 -11.92
CA ALA A 342 48.08 22.95 -12.49
C ALA A 342 49.18 22.84 -11.43
N VAL A 343 49.07 23.57 -10.32
CA VAL A 343 50.06 23.53 -9.22
C VAL A 343 50.10 22.15 -8.58
N LEU A 344 48.92 21.63 -8.21
CA LEU A 344 48.79 20.32 -7.55
C LEU A 344 49.24 19.16 -8.47
N ALA A 345 48.96 19.28 -9.76
CA ALA A 345 49.41 18.32 -10.76
C ALA A 345 50.94 18.38 -10.98
N ALA A 346 51.52 19.58 -11.01
CA ALA A 346 52.96 19.79 -11.18
C ALA A 346 53.77 19.22 -10.01
N GLU A 347 53.30 19.38 -8.76
CA GLU A 347 53.95 18.80 -7.56
C GLU A 347 54.13 17.27 -7.66
N LYS A 348 53.23 16.59 -8.38
CA LYS A 348 53.28 15.14 -8.61
C LYS A 348 53.72 14.76 -10.02
N ASN A 349 54.16 15.70 -10.85
CA ASN A 349 54.51 15.48 -12.26
C ASN A 349 53.38 14.76 -13.04
N ILE A 350 52.13 15.18 -12.86
CA ILE A 350 50.95 14.62 -13.53
C ILE A 350 50.55 15.52 -14.70
N ALA A 351 50.35 14.93 -15.88
CA ALA A 351 49.82 15.66 -17.03
C ALA A 351 48.29 15.58 -17.07
N ILE A 352 47.62 16.70 -17.28
CA ILE A 352 46.16 16.73 -17.52
C ILE A 352 45.92 17.05 -18.99
N ARG A 353 45.09 16.25 -19.67
CA ARG A 353 44.75 16.46 -21.09
C ARG A 353 43.24 16.59 -21.25
N VAL A 354 42.80 17.60 -21.99
CA VAL A 354 41.40 17.72 -22.43
C VAL A 354 41.29 17.17 -23.85
N ILE A 355 40.33 16.28 -24.07
CA ILE A 355 40.14 15.56 -25.33
C ILE A 355 38.66 15.61 -25.72
N GLY A 356 38.40 15.70 -27.02
CA GLY A 356 37.04 15.68 -27.55
C GLY A 356 36.41 17.06 -27.56
N GLU A 357 35.61 17.29 -28.59
CA GLU A 357 34.92 18.54 -28.83
C GLU A 357 33.44 18.21 -29.03
N VAL A 358 32.60 18.78 -28.18
CA VAL A 358 31.16 18.65 -28.26
C VAL A 358 30.55 20.04 -28.37
N PRO A 359 29.42 20.20 -29.08
CA PRO A 359 28.74 21.49 -29.14
C PRO A 359 28.34 22.00 -27.75
N PRO A 360 28.18 23.32 -27.59
CA PRO A 360 27.65 23.89 -26.37
C PRO A 360 26.29 23.31 -26.01
N PHE A 361 26.04 23.06 -24.73
CA PHE A 361 24.79 22.49 -24.25
C PHE A 361 24.31 23.20 -22.98
N MET A 362 23.03 23.03 -22.65
CA MET A 362 22.44 23.65 -21.47
C MET A 362 22.83 22.89 -20.19
N ALA A 363 23.52 23.54 -19.27
CA ALA A 363 23.84 23.03 -17.94
C ALA A 363 24.11 24.19 -16.97
N ASP A 364 24.22 23.89 -15.67
CA ASP A 364 24.69 24.86 -14.69
C ASP A 364 26.23 24.85 -14.66
N ALA A 365 26.87 25.93 -15.15
CA ALA A 365 28.33 25.97 -15.29
C ALA A 365 29.06 25.75 -13.97
N GLY A 366 28.61 26.40 -12.88
CA GLY A 366 29.24 26.27 -11.57
C GLY A 366 29.13 24.85 -11.02
N LYS A 367 28.03 24.15 -11.29
CA LYS A 367 27.87 22.75 -10.90
C LYS A 367 28.70 21.80 -11.76
N VAL A 368 28.84 22.06 -13.06
CA VAL A 368 29.72 21.28 -13.95
C VAL A 368 31.19 21.46 -13.56
N GLU A 369 31.61 22.68 -13.26
CA GLU A 369 32.94 22.98 -12.69
C GLU A 369 33.18 22.20 -11.39
N GLN A 370 32.17 22.15 -10.51
CA GLN A 370 32.26 21.40 -9.26
C GLN A 370 32.40 19.88 -9.51
N VAL A 371 31.70 19.32 -10.50
CA VAL A 371 31.85 17.92 -10.91
C VAL A 371 33.28 17.65 -11.39
N LEU A 372 33.78 18.46 -12.31
CA LEU A 372 35.14 18.34 -12.83
C LEU A 372 36.18 18.47 -11.73
N ARG A 373 36.07 19.49 -10.88
CA ARG A 373 36.95 19.70 -9.72
C ARG A 373 37.02 18.47 -8.82
N ASN A 374 35.88 17.88 -8.48
CA ASN A 374 35.80 16.69 -7.63
C ASN A 374 36.42 15.46 -8.30
N LEU A 375 36.17 15.24 -9.59
CA LEU A 375 36.69 14.08 -10.31
C LEU A 375 38.20 14.21 -10.60
N VAL A 376 38.65 15.38 -11.05
CA VAL A 376 40.06 15.66 -11.39
C VAL A 376 40.93 15.70 -10.14
N SER A 377 40.48 16.34 -9.05
CA SER A 377 41.23 16.32 -7.78
C SER A 377 41.37 14.89 -7.23
N ASN A 378 40.32 14.07 -7.31
CA ASN A 378 40.40 12.65 -6.95
C ASN A 378 41.41 11.91 -7.84
N ALA A 379 41.39 12.13 -9.15
CA ALA A 379 42.35 11.52 -10.07
C ALA A 379 43.81 11.90 -9.70
N ILE A 380 44.12 13.19 -9.52
CA ILE A 380 45.46 13.66 -9.15
C ILE A 380 45.92 13.11 -7.78
N LYS A 381 44.96 12.96 -6.86
CA LYS A 381 45.25 12.46 -5.53
C LYS A 381 45.65 10.98 -5.52
N PHE A 382 44.98 10.13 -6.28
CA PHE A 382 45.14 8.67 -6.24
C PHE A 382 46.05 8.10 -7.32
N ILE A 383 46.36 8.87 -8.36
CA ILE A 383 47.28 8.44 -9.42
C ILE A 383 48.74 8.56 -8.96
N PRO A 384 49.62 7.59 -9.31
CA PRO A 384 51.06 7.71 -9.07
C PRO A 384 51.67 8.92 -9.81
N ALA A 385 52.80 9.42 -9.32
CA ALA A 385 53.53 10.49 -9.97
C ALA A 385 54.00 10.10 -11.40
N GLY A 386 54.06 11.07 -12.32
CA GLY A 386 54.51 10.84 -13.71
C GLY A 386 53.42 10.30 -14.65
N LYS A 387 52.16 10.28 -14.22
CA LYS A 387 51.02 9.68 -14.94
C LYS A 387 50.13 10.74 -15.59
N THR A 388 49.00 10.33 -16.18
CA THR A 388 48.14 11.24 -16.96
C THR A 388 46.68 11.10 -16.55
N VAL A 389 46.01 12.24 -16.39
CA VAL A 389 44.56 12.35 -16.24
C VAL A 389 43.99 12.90 -17.54
N GLN A 390 42.96 12.25 -18.08
CA GLN A 390 42.26 12.71 -19.28
C GLN A 390 40.85 13.18 -18.90
N ILE A 391 40.50 14.40 -19.30
CA ILE A 391 39.13 14.91 -19.32
C ILE A 391 38.66 14.74 -20.76
N ARG A 392 37.59 13.96 -20.97
CA ARG A 392 37.07 13.69 -22.30
C ARG A 392 35.60 14.03 -22.41
N TRP A 393 35.26 14.79 -23.44
CA TRP A 393 33.88 15.08 -23.81
C TRP A 393 33.50 14.33 -25.08
N GLU A 394 32.37 13.62 -25.05
CA GLU A 394 31.83 12.86 -26.18
C GLU A 394 30.33 13.11 -26.31
N SER A 395 29.80 13.13 -27.54
CA SER A 395 28.35 13.11 -27.76
C SER A 395 27.83 11.68 -27.75
N ASP A 396 26.75 11.43 -27.01
CA ASP A 396 26.00 10.17 -27.05
C ASP A 396 24.72 10.37 -27.85
N GLY A 397 24.89 10.37 -29.17
CA GLY A 397 23.84 10.71 -30.13
C GLY A 397 23.33 12.16 -29.94
N PRO A 398 22.09 12.46 -30.37
CA PRO A 398 21.51 13.79 -30.24
C PRO A 398 20.93 14.08 -28.84
N LYS A 399 20.98 13.12 -27.92
CA LYS A 399 20.21 13.17 -26.65
C LYS A 399 21.06 13.35 -25.41
N ALA A 400 22.38 13.22 -25.50
CA ALA A 400 23.23 13.34 -24.33
C ALA A 400 24.67 13.77 -24.66
N VAL A 401 25.31 14.42 -23.69
CA VAL A 401 26.74 14.67 -23.64
C VAL A 401 27.34 13.84 -22.52
N LEU A 402 28.47 13.18 -22.79
CA LEU A 402 29.26 12.43 -21.82
C LEU A 402 30.49 13.23 -21.43
N LEU A 403 30.66 13.44 -20.12
CA LEU A 403 31.93 13.86 -19.50
C LEU A 403 32.60 12.64 -18.89
N LYS A 404 33.82 12.33 -19.33
CA LYS A 404 34.62 11.23 -18.82
C LYS A 404 35.89 11.77 -18.17
N VAL A 405 36.18 11.36 -16.94
CA VAL A 405 37.47 11.61 -16.28
C VAL A 405 38.17 10.28 -16.11
N ILE A 406 39.29 10.12 -16.81
CA ILE A 406 40.04 8.87 -16.94
C ILE A 406 41.41 9.05 -16.30
N ASP A 407 41.74 8.19 -15.33
CA ASP A 407 43.07 8.09 -14.74
C ASP A 407 43.68 6.71 -15.04
N ASN A 408 45.01 6.62 -15.07
CA ASN A 408 45.76 5.36 -15.16
C ASN A 408 46.45 5.00 -13.84
N GLY A 409 45.72 5.17 -12.72
CA GLY A 409 46.18 4.89 -11.37
C GLY A 409 45.98 3.43 -10.93
N GLN A 410 45.97 3.23 -9.61
CA GLN A 410 45.82 1.92 -8.96
C GLN A 410 44.48 1.22 -9.22
N GLY A 411 43.49 1.93 -9.80
CA GLY A 411 42.14 1.42 -9.97
C GLY A 411 41.40 1.20 -8.65
N ILE A 412 40.20 0.66 -8.74
CA ILE A 412 39.28 0.44 -7.62
C ILE A 412 38.80 -1.00 -7.65
N PRO A 413 38.92 -1.76 -6.54
CA PRO A 413 38.33 -3.09 -6.42
C PRO A 413 36.82 -3.10 -6.69
N GLU A 414 36.34 -4.17 -7.34
CA GLU A 414 34.94 -4.32 -7.77
C GLU A 414 33.95 -4.22 -6.60
N GLU A 415 34.31 -4.76 -5.44
CA GLU A 415 33.50 -4.74 -4.20
C GLU A 415 33.19 -3.33 -3.67
N HIS A 416 33.92 -2.32 -4.13
CA HIS A 416 33.72 -0.93 -3.68
C HIS A 416 32.88 -0.10 -4.66
N LEU A 417 32.74 -0.53 -5.92
CA LEU A 417 32.20 0.31 -6.99
C LEU A 417 30.77 0.80 -6.72
N ASP A 418 29.91 -0.09 -6.20
CA ASP A 418 28.51 0.23 -5.88
C ASP A 418 28.37 1.29 -4.77
N ARG A 419 29.40 1.41 -3.93
CA ARG A 419 29.38 2.22 -2.71
C ARG A 419 30.17 3.52 -2.85
N LEU A 420 30.94 3.72 -3.93
CA LEU A 420 31.79 4.90 -4.12
C LEU A 420 31.05 6.23 -4.05
N PHE A 421 29.77 6.25 -4.41
CA PHE A 421 28.94 7.43 -4.38
C PHE A 421 28.13 7.57 -3.07
N GLU A 422 28.32 6.69 -2.09
CA GLU A 422 27.80 6.85 -0.74
C GLU A 422 28.53 8.00 -0.01
N ARG A 423 27.82 8.72 0.85
CA ARG A 423 28.41 9.81 1.64
C ARG A 423 29.42 9.26 2.63
N PHE A 424 30.55 9.95 2.79
CA PHE A 424 31.65 9.58 3.69
C PHE A 424 32.30 8.22 3.38
N TYR A 425 31.98 7.60 2.24
CA TYR A 425 32.55 6.31 1.87
C TYR A 425 33.99 6.44 1.39
N ARG A 426 34.84 5.52 1.85
CA ARG A 426 36.28 5.48 1.56
C ARG A 426 36.74 4.02 1.61
N ILE A 427 37.57 3.63 0.64
CA ILE A 427 38.12 2.27 0.51
C ILE A 427 38.99 1.90 1.74
N ASP A 428 39.92 2.77 2.14
CA ASP A 428 40.78 2.54 3.32
C ASP A 428 40.72 3.70 4.32
N LYS A 429 40.24 3.49 5.55
CA LYS A 429 40.18 4.56 6.56
C LYS A 429 41.56 4.99 7.09
N GLY A 430 42.55 4.09 7.08
CA GLY A 430 43.91 4.32 7.59
C GLY A 430 44.82 5.06 6.61
N ARG A 431 45.11 4.45 5.46
CA ARG A 431 46.06 4.97 4.45
C ARG A 431 45.55 6.24 3.74
N THR A 432 44.23 6.36 3.58
CA THR A 432 43.62 7.50 2.89
C THR A 432 43.51 8.75 3.77
N ARG A 433 43.62 8.61 5.10
CA ARG A 433 43.51 9.75 6.03
C ARG A 433 44.59 10.79 5.77
N ASP A 434 45.80 10.34 5.42
CA ASP A 434 46.93 11.19 5.07
C ASP A 434 46.82 11.79 3.65
N ALA A 435 46.14 11.09 2.74
CA ALA A 435 45.94 11.57 1.37
C ALA A 435 44.87 12.69 1.25
N GLY A 436 44.15 13.04 2.33
CA GLY A 436 43.24 14.19 2.39
C GLY A 436 41.96 14.03 1.56
N GLY A 437 40.83 13.67 2.19
CA GLY A 437 39.54 13.63 1.50
C GLY A 437 38.37 13.45 2.46
N THR A 438 37.29 14.17 2.20
CA THR A 438 36.07 14.22 3.01
C THR A 438 35.20 12.98 2.83
N GLY A 439 35.33 12.28 1.70
CA GLY A 439 34.41 11.22 1.28
C GLY A 439 33.06 11.75 0.81
N LEU A 440 32.92 13.07 0.61
CA LEU A 440 31.69 13.69 0.13
C LEU A 440 31.74 14.06 -1.35
N GLY A 441 32.93 14.26 -1.93
CA GLY A 441 33.08 14.70 -3.33
C GLY A 441 32.32 13.87 -4.36
N LEU A 442 32.39 12.54 -4.32
CA LEU A 442 31.65 11.69 -5.27
C LEU A 442 30.13 11.68 -5.00
N ALA A 443 29.71 11.81 -3.74
CA ALA A 443 28.29 11.98 -3.41
C ALA A 443 27.75 13.31 -3.96
N ILE A 444 28.55 14.39 -3.89
CA ILE A 444 28.23 15.69 -4.49
C ILE A 444 28.10 15.54 -6.02
N VAL A 445 29.04 14.86 -6.69
CA VAL A 445 28.96 14.58 -8.13
C VAL A 445 27.64 13.87 -8.47
N LYS A 446 27.29 12.82 -7.73
CA LYS A 446 26.04 12.08 -7.93
C LYS A 446 24.81 12.97 -7.80
N HIS A 447 24.74 13.81 -6.76
CA HIS A 447 23.62 14.74 -6.56
C HIS A 447 23.54 15.79 -7.68
N ILE A 448 24.67 16.37 -8.10
CA ILE A 448 24.70 17.33 -9.21
C ILE A 448 24.18 16.70 -10.50
N MET A 449 24.62 15.48 -10.82
CA MET A 449 24.16 14.78 -12.01
C MET A 449 22.67 14.47 -11.95
N GLN A 450 22.16 14.05 -10.79
CA GLN A 450 20.73 13.83 -10.58
C GLN A 450 19.90 15.11 -10.75
N SER A 451 20.38 16.25 -10.23
CA SER A 451 19.70 17.55 -10.44
C SER A 451 19.64 17.95 -11.92
N HIS A 452 20.63 17.57 -12.73
CA HIS A 452 20.63 17.77 -14.18
C HIS A 452 19.74 16.76 -14.93
N GLY A 453 19.09 15.81 -14.23
CA GLY A 453 18.37 14.69 -14.84
C GLY A 453 19.28 13.65 -15.48
N GLY A 454 20.58 13.71 -15.21
CA GLY A 454 21.62 12.84 -15.72
C GLY A 454 21.97 11.68 -14.80
N SER A 455 23.09 11.02 -15.09
CA SER A 455 23.62 9.93 -14.28
C SER A 455 25.14 9.98 -14.17
N VAL A 456 25.68 9.30 -13.17
CA VAL A 456 27.12 9.07 -13.02
C VAL A 456 27.38 7.58 -12.86
N ALA A 457 28.42 7.09 -13.52
CA ALA A 457 28.90 5.72 -13.44
C ALA A 457 30.42 5.69 -13.31
N VAL A 458 30.96 4.54 -12.92
CA VAL A 458 32.39 4.31 -12.79
C VAL A 458 32.74 2.96 -13.40
N LYS A 459 33.81 2.92 -14.18
CA LYS A 459 34.45 1.70 -14.66
C LYS A 459 35.87 1.70 -14.14
N SER A 460 36.24 0.69 -13.39
CA SER A 460 37.59 0.61 -12.83
C SER A 460 37.99 -0.85 -12.70
N LYS A 461 39.28 -1.09 -12.86
CA LYS A 461 39.89 -2.39 -12.60
C LYS A 461 41.22 -2.15 -11.90
N LEU A 462 41.50 -2.97 -10.89
CA LEU A 462 42.76 -2.92 -10.15
C LEU A 462 43.96 -2.87 -11.11
N GLU A 463 44.87 -1.93 -10.83
CA GLU A 463 46.10 -1.63 -11.59
C GLU A 463 45.87 -1.17 -13.06
N GLN A 464 44.64 -0.84 -13.45
CA GLN A 464 44.31 -0.35 -14.79
C GLN A 464 43.75 1.07 -14.80
N GLY A 465 43.60 1.70 -13.63
CA GLY A 465 43.02 3.02 -13.46
C GLY A 465 41.50 3.02 -13.39
N SER A 466 40.91 4.22 -13.41
CA SER A 466 39.46 4.42 -13.30
C SER A 466 38.95 5.39 -14.35
N GLU A 467 37.73 5.15 -14.80
CA GLU A 467 36.96 6.00 -15.70
C GLU A 467 35.63 6.36 -15.02
N PHE A 468 35.49 7.63 -14.65
CA PHE A 468 34.23 8.19 -14.16
C PHE A 468 33.47 8.81 -15.33
N ILE A 469 32.21 8.43 -15.52
CA ILE A 469 31.38 8.79 -16.66
C ILE A 469 30.15 9.54 -16.15
N CYS A 470 30.02 10.82 -16.49
CA CYS A 470 28.87 11.65 -16.20
C CYS A 470 28.07 11.89 -17.49
N THR A 471 26.79 11.55 -17.48
CA THR A 471 25.89 11.69 -18.63
C THR A 471 24.93 12.85 -18.41
N PHE A 472 25.03 13.89 -19.24
CA PHE A 472 24.12 15.03 -19.27
C PHE A 472 23.08 14.85 -20.37
N PRO A 473 21.77 14.83 -20.07
CA PRO A 473 20.75 14.79 -21.11
C PRO A 473 20.67 16.14 -21.84
N ILE A 474 20.68 16.10 -23.17
CA ILE A 474 20.40 17.24 -24.05
C ILE A 474 18.91 17.19 -24.36
N LYS A 475 18.19 18.27 -24.03
CA LYS A 475 16.77 18.43 -24.37
C LYS A 475 16.61 19.08 -25.74
#